data_AF-A0A0P8BEX8-F1
#
_entry.id   AF-A0A0P8BEX8-F1
#
_cell.length_a   1.000
_cell.length_b   1.000
_cell.length_c   1.000
_cell.angle_alpha   90.00
_cell.angle_beta   90.00
_cell.angle_gamma   90.00
#
_symmetry.space_group_name_H-M   'P 1'
#
loop_
_entity.id
_entity.type
_entity.pdbx_description
1 polymer ?
#
loop_
_entity_poly.entity_id
_entity_poly.type
_entity_poly.pdbx_seq_one_letter_code
_entity_poly.pdbx_strand_id
1 'polypeptide(L)'
;MKRFGTTVLALLLCLSASACASPKLSVLDPVEPRTETPGVTISRTAHPIKLPLESLAGATFIGSDGELILYNKHKGLFATVVTSDDWGNPAIQMNEAPSYIFNRDLSAVQNPQFRKELEGVIRMTLEPAAEKETSVVTIGKITAYIAFNPKKTIIMLTSPDKPDLFTQLVLDNFSWEEIEHEILKGIGAQ
;
A
#
# COMPACT_ATOMS: atom_id res chain seq x y z
N MET A 1 29.39 -35.60 57.39
CA MET A 1 28.73 -34.26 57.38
C MET A 1 28.18 -34.01 55.99
N LYS A 2 26.86 -33.85 55.88
CA LYS A 2 26.13 -33.60 54.62
C LYS A 2 26.35 -32.14 54.22
N ARG A 3 26.73 -31.87 52.97
CA ARG A 3 26.54 -30.55 52.34
C ARG A 3 25.66 -30.70 51.11
N PHE A 4 24.48 -30.12 51.26
CA PHE A 4 23.43 -29.95 50.27
C PHE A 4 23.82 -28.86 49.26
N GLY A 5 23.36 -29.04 48.02
CA GLY A 5 22.68 -27.97 47.29
C GLY A 5 23.55 -27.07 46.40
N THR A 6 23.82 -27.52 45.19
CA THR A 6 23.98 -26.61 44.04
C THR A 6 23.29 -27.25 42.84
N THR A 7 21.97 -27.10 42.81
CA THR A 7 21.15 -27.39 41.63
C THR A 7 20.31 -26.16 41.33
N VAL A 8 20.24 -25.82 40.05
CA VAL A 8 19.33 -24.86 39.41
C VAL A 8 19.75 -23.39 39.47
N LEU A 9 20.73 -23.02 38.63
CA LEU A 9 20.81 -21.67 38.07
C LEU A 9 21.32 -21.72 36.63
N ALA A 10 20.57 -22.36 35.74
CA ALA A 10 20.86 -22.36 34.30
C ALA A 10 19.61 -22.55 33.44
N LEU A 11 18.44 -22.10 33.91
CA LEU A 11 17.20 -22.10 33.13
C LEU A 11 16.47 -20.75 33.29
N LEU A 12 17.19 -19.67 33.02
CA LEU A 12 16.63 -18.31 32.95
C LEU A 12 17.27 -17.52 31.81
N LEU A 13 17.70 -18.21 30.74
CA LEU A 13 17.77 -17.62 29.40
C LEU A 13 16.38 -17.70 28.78
N CYS A 14 15.47 -16.99 29.42
CA CYS A 14 14.17 -16.66 28.90
C CYS A 14 14.36 -15.88 27.59
N LEU A 15 13.88 -16.49 26.50
CA LEU A 15 12.75 -15.93 25.76
C LEU A 15 12.88 -14.42 25.49
N SER A 16 13.89 -14.00 24.74
CA SER A 16 13.94 -12.65 24.17
C SER A 16 14.58 -12.65 22.78
N ALA A 17 14.22 -13.66 21.98
CA ALA A 17 14.36 -13.62 20.54
C ALA A 17 13.02 -13.99 19.92
N SER A 18 11.95 -13.27 20.28
CA SER A 18 10.85 -13.12 19.31
C SER A 18 11.44 -12.26 18.19
N ALA A 19 11.80 -12.94 17.11
CA ALA A 19 12.40 -12.38 15.93
C ALA A 19 11.69 -11.07 15.55
N CYS A 20 12.45 -9.97 15.50
CA CYS A 20 12.12 -8.84 14.64
C CYS A 20 12.29 -9.29 13.18
N ALA A 21 11.57 -10.32 12.75
CA ALA A 21 11.34 -10.55 11.35
C ALA A 21 10.28 -9.51 10.99
N SER A 22 10.71 -8.44 10.30
CA SER A 22 9.76 -7.54 9.66
C SER A 22 8.75 -8.40 8.90
N PRO A 23 7.43 -8.19 9.08
CA PRO A 23 6.42 -8.97 8.39
C PRO A 23 6.74 -8.94 6.89
N LYS A 24 6.98 -10.11 6.30
CA LYS A 24 7.39 -10.22 4.92
C LYS A 24 6.19 -9.91 4.03
N LEU A 25 6.39 -8.98 3.10
CA LEU A 25 5.38 -8.61 2.10
C LEU A 25 4.97 -9.84 1.28
N SER A 26 3.67 -10.13 1.24
CA SER A 26 3.13 -11.25 0.45
C SER A 26 3.16 -10.89 -1.04
N VAL A 27 3.84 -11.69 -1.86
CA VAL A 27 3.80 -11.52 -3.32
C VAL A 27 2.59 -12.30 -3.84
N LEU A 28 1.66 -11.60 -4.48
CA LEU A 28 0.48 -12.20 -5.07
C LEU A 28 0.76 -12.64 -6.51
N ASP A 29 -0.01 -13.60 -6.98
CA ASP A 29 -0.01 -13.97 -8.39
C ASP A 29 -0.41 -12.76 -9.26
N PRO A 30 0.19 -12.61 -10.46
CA PRO A 30 -0.21 -11.55 -11.38
C PRO A 30 -1.70 -11.60 -11.67
N VAL A 31 -2.35 -10.44 -11.56
CA VAL A 31 -3.77 -10.29 -11.92
C VAL A 31 -3.83 -9.97 -13.42
N GLU A 32 -4.58 -10.78 -14.18
CA GLU A 32 -4.85 -10.47 -15.59
C GLU A 32 -5.75 -9.24 -15.71
N PRO A 33 -5.33 -8.20 -16.46
CA PRO A 33 -6.20 -7.05 -16.73
C PRO A 33 -7.50 -7.49 -17.39
N ARG A 34 -8.59 -6.85 -17.01
CA ARG A 34 -9.90 -7.11 -17.61
C ARG A 34 -9.91 -6.70 -19.08
N THR A 35 -10.55 -7.55 -19.90
CA THR A 35 -10.86 -7.26 -21.30
C THR A 35 -11.73 -6.01 -21.44
N GLU A 36 -11.62 -5.27 -22.54
CA GLU A 36 -12.28 -3.96 -22.68
C GLU A 36 -13.78 -3.99 -22.33
N THR A 37 -14.13 -3.42 -21.17
CA THR A 37 -15.51 -3.13 -20.75
C THR A 37 -15.74 -1.62 -20.71
N PRO A 38 -16.99 -1.15 -20.86
CA PRO A 38 -17.35 0.24 -20.59
C PRO A 38 -16.94 0.65 -19.16
N GLY A 39 -16.26 1.79 -19.02
CA GLY A 39 -15.72 2.22 -17.74
C GLY A 39 -15.35 3.69 -17.69
N VAL A 40 -15.08 4.16 -16.48
CA VAL A 40 -14.51 5.49 -16.21
C VAL A 40 -13.05 5.30 -15.82
N THR A 41 -12.14 6.03 -16.47
CA THR A 41 -10.72 6.00 -16.14
C THR A 41 -10.37 7.11 -15.16
N ILE A 42 -9.83 6.74 -14.01
CA ILE A 42 -9.20 7.65 -13.04
C ILE A 42 -7.67 7.58 -13.15
N SER A 43 -6.98 8.57 -12.58
CA SER A 43 -5.52 8.68 -12.56
C SER A 43 -4.91 8.60 -13.96
N ARG A 44 -5.64 9.13 -14.96
CA ARG A 44 -5.36 8.95 -16.40
C ARG A 44 -3.96 9.37 -16.81
N THR A 45 -3.38 10.37 -16.16
CA THR A 45 -2.06 10.94 -16.49
C THR A 45 -0.90 10.30 -15.72
N ALA A 46 -1.20 9.59 -14.63
CA ALA A 46 -0.24 8.91 -13.78
C ALA A 46 -0.30 7.40 -14.01
N HIS A 47 -1.10 6.68 -13.21
CA HIS A 47 -1.32 5.24 -13.31
C HIS A 47 -2.80 4.97 -13.60
N PRO A 48 -3.21 4.84 -14.88
CA PRO A 48 -4.62 4.73 -15.25
C PRO A 48 -5.30 3.51 -14.65
N ILE A 49 -6.50 3.71 -14.09
CA ILE A 49 -7.36 2.65 -13.56
C ILE A 49 -8.74 2.80 -14.20
N LYS A 50 -9.17 1.80 -14.97
CA LYS A 50 -10.49 1.77 -15.60
C LYS A 50 -11.50 1.08 -14.68
N LEU A 51 -12.37 1.87 -14.05
CA LEU A 51 -13.43 1.41 -13.17
C LEU A 51 -14.65 0.92 -13.97
N PRO A 52 -15.27 -0.22 -13.63
CA PRO A 52 -16.48 -0.72 -14.29
C PRO A 52 -17.64 0.28 -14.21
N LEU A 53 -18.33 0.58 -15.31
CA LEU A 53 -19.57 1.40 -15.23
C LEU A 53 -20.64 0.79 -14.33
N GLU A 54 -20.76 -0.54 -14.31
CA GLU A 54 -21.71 -1.28 -13.47
C GLU A 54 -21.48 -1.04 -11.96
N SER A 55 -20.23 -0.89 -11.53
CA SER A 55 -19.88 -0.59 -10.13
C SER A 55 -20.19 0.85 -9.74
N LEU A 56 -20.31 1.76 -10.71
CA LEU A 56 -20.43 3.20 -10.51
C LEU A 56 -21.89 3.69 -10.49
N ALA A 57 -22.86 2.78 -10.55
CA ALA A 57 -24.28 3.13 -10.54
C ALA A 57 -24.65 3.90 -9.26
N GLY A 58 -25.07 5.16 -9.41
CA GLY A 58 -25.42 6.05 -8.30
C GLY A 58 -24.22 6.65 -7.57
N ALA A 59 -22.99 6.43 -8.04
CA ALA A 59 -21.79 7.02 -7.46
C ALA A 59 -21.73 8.54 -7.71
N THR A 60 -21.17 9.26 -6.74
CA THR A 60 -20.88 10.70 -6.86
C THR A 60 -19.40 10.91 -7.10
N PHE A 61 -19.06 11.74 -8.09
CA PHE A 61 -17.69 12.10 -8.44
C PHE A 61 -17.40 13.52 -7.95
N ILE A 62 -16.33 13.69 -7.18
CA ILE A 62 -15.89 14.98 -6.65
C ILE A 62 -14.43 15.16 -7.05
N GLY A 63 -14.16 16.18 -7.87
CA GLY A 63 -12.80 16.60 -8.21
C GLY A 63 -12.25 17.58 -7.16
N SER A 64 -11.01 17.36 -6.75
CA SER A 64 -10.21 18.26 -5.89
C SER A 64 -8.73 18.08 -6.24
N ASP A 65 -7.82 18.14 -5.27
CA ASP A 65 -6.40 17.72 -5.38
C ASP A 65 -6.20 16.22 -5.72
N GLY A 66 -7.32 15.50 -5.89
CA GLY A 66 -7.41 14.12 -6.34
C GLY A 66 -8.82 13.81 -6.86
N GLU A 67 -9.08 12.55 -7.14
CA GLU A 67 -10.36 12.05 -7.63
C GLU A 67 -11.07 11.27 -6.51
N LEU A 68 -12.15 11.84 -5.97
CA LEU A 68 -12.99 11.18 -4.96
C LEU A 68 -14.26 10.61 -5.60
N ILE A 69 -14.50 9.33 -5.38
CA ILE A 69 -15.69 8.60 -5.83
C ILE A 69 -16.39 8.06 -4.59
N LEU A 70 -17.62 8.51 -4.35
CA LEU A 70 -18.49 8.01 -3.29
C LEU A 70 -19.52 7.08 -3.90
N TYR A 71 -19.39 5.78 -3.67
CA TYR A 71 -20.35 4.77 -4.12
C TYR A 71 -21.63 4.84 -3.29
N ASN A 72 -21.49 5.14 -1.99
CA ASN A 72 -22.59 5.47 -1.08
C ASN A 72 -22.03 6.25 0.13
N LYS A 73 -22.84 6.42 1.19
CA LYS A 73 -22.45 7.17 2.41
C LYS A 73 -21.28 6.56 3.19
N HIS A 74 -20.93 5.30 2.93
CA HIS A 74 -19.95 4.55 3.69
C HIS A 74 -18.86 3.91 2.81
N LYS A 75 -19.07 3.76 1.50
CA LYS A 75 -18.08 3.19 0.58
C LYS A 75 -17.53 4.25 -0.36
N GLY A 76 -16.21 4.39 -0.41
CA GLY A 76 -15.55 5.43 -1.18
C GLY A 76 -14.14 5.07 -1.65
N LEU A 77 -13.74 5.67 -2.75
CA LEU A 77 -12.40 5.58 -3.33
C LEU A 77 -11.86 7.00 -3.49
N PHE A 78 -10.68 7.25 -2.95
CA PHE A 78 -9.94 8.49 -3.19
C PHE A 78 -8.61 8.16 -3.86
N ALA A 79 -8.38 8.74 -5.04
CA ALA A 79 -7.14 8.59 -5.79
C ALA A 79 -6.38 9.93 -5.83
N THR A 80 -5.12 9.89 -5.43
CA THR A 80 -4.23 11.05 -5.45
C THR A 80 -2.92 10.67 -6.15
N VAL A 81 -2.33 11.61 -6.87
CA VAL A 81 -0.98 11.49 -7.39
C VAL A 81 -0.05 12.22 -6.43
N VAL A 82 1.03 11.56 -6.04
CA VAL A 82 2.04 12.13 -5.13
C VAL A 82 3.33 12.34 -5.92
N THR A 83 3.79 13.57 -5.94
CA THR A 83 5.01 14.02 -6.62
C THR A 83 6.08 14.45 -5.61
N SER A 84 7.26 14.79 -6.12
CA SER A 84 8.36 15.30 -5.29
C SER A 84 7.98 16.62 -4.59
N ASP A 85 7.25 17.50 -5.28
CA ASP A 85 6.82 18.79 -4.72
C ASP A 85 5.87 18.61 -3.54
N ASP A 86 4.95 17.64 -3.60
CA ASP A 86 4.02 17.31 -2.51
C ASP A 86 4.75 16.84 -1.24
N TRP A 87 5.98 16.35 -1.40
CA TRP A 87 6.86 15.88 -0.33
C TRP A 87 8.03 16.82 -0.03
N GLY A 88 8.00 18.05 -0.55
CA GLY A 88 9.03 19.04 -0.23
C GLY A 88 10.38 18.78 -0.91
N ASN A 89 10.35 18.21 -2.13
CA ASN A 89 11.51 17.98 -2.99
C ASN A 89 12.59 17.04 -2.40
N PRO A 90 12.25 15.80 -2.00
CA PRO A 90 13.24 14.83 -1.53
C PRO A 90 14.19 14.42 -2.66
N ALA A 91 15.43 14.07 -2.30
CA ALA A 91 16.45 13.61 -3.25
C ALA A 91 16.30 12.14 -3.67
N ILE A 92 15.09 11.57 -3.59
CA ILE A 92 14.78 10.19 -4.01
C ILE A 92 13.86 10.22 -5.24
N GLN A 93 13.84 9.12 -5.99
CA GLN A 93 12.80 8.94 -7.01
C GLN A 93 11.49 8.57 -6.31
N MET A 94 10.41 9.27 -6.64
CA MET A 94 9.14 9.12 -5.92
C MET A 94 8.50 7.75 -6.16
N ASN A 95 8.75 7.12 -7.31
CA ASN A 95 8.27 5.76 -7.58
C ASN A 95 8.97 4.69 -6.71
N GLU A 96 10.09 4.99 -6.06
CA GLU A 96 10.77 4.08 -5.12
C GLU A 96 10.14 4.14 -3.72
N ALA A 97 9.46 5.24 -3.38
CA ALA A 97 8.98 5.49 -2.04
C ALA A 97 8.01 4.43 -1.50
N PRO A 98 7.02 3.93 -2.27
CA PRO A 98 6.18 2.83 -1.81
C PRO A 98 6.96 1.57 -1.43
N SER A 99 8.07 1.28 -2.13
CA SER A 99 8.91 0.13 -1.79
C SER A 99 9.58 0.29 -0.42
N TYR A 100 10.09 1.48 -0.09
CA TYR A 100 10.67 1.77 1.22
C TYR A 100 9.63 1.67 2.34
N ILE A 101 8.41 2.15 2.08
CA ILE A 101 7.29 2.10 3.03
C ILE A 101 6.91 0.63 3.31
N PHE A 102 6.61 -0.15 2.26
CA PHE A 102 6.08 -1.50 2.42
C PHE A 102 7.11 -2.53 2.86
N ASN A 103 8.37 -2.41 2.42
CA ASN A 103 9.46 -3.28 2.89
C ASN A 103 9.98 -2.88 4.27
N ARG A 104 9.58 -1.70 4.77
CA ARG A 104 10.09 -1.10 6.01
C ARG A 104 11.63 -1.01 6.03
N ASP A 105 12.23 -0.84 4.85
CA ASP A 105 13.68 -0.73 4.67
C ASP A 105 14.05 0.70 4.31
N LEU A 106 14.55 1.43 5.31
CA LEU A 106 14.99 2.81 5.16
C LEU A 106 16.52 2.93 5.16
N SER A 107 17.24 1.82 5.01
CA SER A 107 18.71 1.80 5.11
C SER A 107 19.38 2.63 4.00
N ALA A 108 18.79 2.64 2.80
CA ALA A 108 19.24 3.44 1.67
C ALA A 108 18.92 4.94 1.81
N VAL A 109 18.04 5.33 2.73
CA VAL A 109 17.58 6.71 2.90
C VAL A 109 18.56 7.48 3.78
N GLN A 110 19.46 8.25 3.16
CA GLN A 110 20.53 8.96 3.88
C GLN A 110 20.05 10.21 4.64
N ASN A 111 19.03 10.91 4.12
CA ASN A 111 18.51 12.13 4.74
C ASN A 111 17.70 11.79 6.02
N PRO A 112 18.14 12.24 7.22
CA PRO A 112 17.47 11.90 8.48
C PRO A 112 16.06 12.47 8.62
N GLN A 113 15.82 13.68 8.10
CA GLN A 113 14.50 14.31 8.16
C GLN A 113 13.51 13.54 7.29
N PHE A 114 13.92 13.22 6.07
CA PHE A 114 13.11 12.43 5.15
C PHE A 114 12.86 11.01 5.65
N ARG A 115 13.86 10.38 6.29
CA ARG A 115 13.68 9.08 6.97
C ARG A 115 12.57 9.15 8.03
N LYS A 116 12.56 10.20 8.85
CA LYS A 116 11.54 10.40 9.89
C LYS A 116 10.14 10.60 9.28
N GLU A 117 10.05 11.29 8.16
CA GLU A 117 8.80 11.46 7.41
C GLU A 117 8.30 10.11 6.89
N LEU A 118 9.17 9.30 6.28
CA LEU A 118 8.84 7.93 5.85
C LEU A 118 8.41 7.04 7.01
N GLU A 119 9.07 7.12 8.18
CA GLU A 119 8.63 6.41 9.39
C GLU A 119 7.21 6.82 9.81
N GLY A 120 6.86 8.10 9.69
CA GLY A 120 5.51 8.61 9.92
C GLY A 120 4.51 8.00 8.93
N VAL A 121 4.85 7.97 7.64
CA VAL A 121 4.01 7.37 6.59
C VAL A 121 3.84 5.87 6.80
N ILE A 122 4.90 5.14 7.15
CA ILE A 122 4.85 3.71 7.50
C ILE A 122 3.83 3.47 8.61
N ARG A 123 3.85 4.29 9.68
CA ARG A 123 2.89 4.15 10.79
C ARG A 123 1.46 4.39 10.32
N MET A 124 1.21 5.45 9.55
CA MET A 124 -0.14 5.76 9.06
C MET A 124 -0.68 4.69 8.10
N THR A 125 0.20 4.14 7.25
CA THR A 125 -0.19 3.21 6.20
C THR A 125 -0.28 1.78 6.70
N LEU A 126 0.67 1.32 7.52
CA LEU A 126 0.85 -0.10 7.84
C LEU A 126 0.49 -0.49 9.27
N GLU A 127 0.19 0.47 10.16
CA GLU A 127 -0.17 0.17 11.55
C GLU A 127 -1.67 0.41 11.83
N PRO A 128 -2.32 -0.38 12.72
CA PRO A 128 -1.77 -1.54 13.41
C PRO A 128 -1.58 -2.74 12.46
N ALA A 129 -0.37 -3.30 12.43
CA ALA A 129 -0.01 -4.38 11.50
C ALA A 129 -0.87 -5.65 11.68
N ALA A 130 -1.37 -5.90 12.89
CA ALA A 130 -2.23 -7.05 13.19
C ALA A 130 -3.60 -7.01 12.48
N GLU A 131 -4.02 -5.83 11.98
CA GLU A 131 -5.30 -5.66 11.29
C GLU A 131 -5.15 -5.52 9.77
N LYS A 132 -3.93 -5.68 9.25
CA LYS A 132 -3.64 -5.40 7.83
C LYS A 132 -2.88 -6.54 7.19
N GLU A 133 -3.32 -6.91 5.99
CA GLU A 133 -2.59 -7.81 5.13
C GLU A 133 -1.79 -6.98 4.12
N THR A 134 -0.47 -7.08 4.16
CA THR A 134 0.40 -6.35 3.23
C THR A 134 0.82 -7.25 2.08
N SER A 135 0.57 -6.81 0.86
CA SER A 135 0.90 -7.56 -0.34
C SER A 135 1.45 -6.68 -1.47
N VAL A 136 2.04 -7.33 -2.47
CA VAL A 136 2.51 -6.71 -3.70
C VAL A 136 2.09 -7.54 -4.90
N VAL A 137 1.66 -6.86 -5.96
CA VAL A 137 1.35 -7.48 -7.25
C VAL A 137 1.85 -6.60 -8.39
N THR A 138 2.33 -7.21 -9.46
CA THR A 138 2.75 -6.51 -10.67
C THR A 138 1.80 -6.82 -11.81
N ILE A 139 1.28 -5.78 -12.46
CA ILE A 139 0.31 -5.82 -13.54
C ILE A 139 0.91 -5.07 -14.73
N GLY A 140 1.41 -5.81 -15.71
CA GLY A 140 2.24 -5.22 -16.78
C GLY A 140 3.49 -4.56 -16.19
N LYS A 141 3.62 -3.24 -16.37
CA LYS A 141 4.72 -2.42 -15.81
C LYS A 141 4.36 -1.74 -14.47
N ILE A 142 3.13 -1.85 -14.01
CA ILE A 142 2.66 -1.17 -12.79
C ILE A 142 2.78 -2.14 -11.63
N THR A 143 3.42 -1.71 -10.55
CA THR A 143 3.47 -2.45 -9.29
C THR A 143 2.51 -1.81 -8.30
N ALA A 144 1.63 -2.62 -7.72
CA ALA A 144 0.70 -2.21 -6.68
C ALA A 144 1.15 -2.78 -5.33
N TYR A 145 1.44 -1.89 -4.39
CA TYR A 145 1.68 -2.21 -2.98
C TYR A 145 0.39 -2.01 -2.20
N ILE A 146 -0.10 -3.04 -1.52
CA ILE A 146 -1.45 -3.08 -0.94
C ILE A 146 -1.34 -3.32 0.56
N ALA A 147 -1.95 -2.45 1.35
CA ALA A 147 -2.21 -2.66 2.78
C ALA A 147 -3.72 -2.86 2.95
N PHE A 148 -4.16 -4.12 2.86
CA PHE A 148 -5.57 -4.49 2.88
C PHE A 148 -6.13 -4.51 4.29
N ASN A 149 -7.26 -3.84 4.47
CA ASN A 149 -8.17 -3.98 5.60
C ASN A 149 -9.59 -3.65 5.09
N PRO A 150 -10.61 -4.45 5.42
CA PRO A 150 -11.95 -4.28 4.87
C PRO A 150 -12.60 -2.95 5.24
N LYS A 151 -12.17 -2.28 6.30
CA LYS A 151 -12.64 -0.93 6.65
C LYS A 151 -11.92 0.16 5.85
N LYS A 152 -10.60 0.02 5.67
CA LYS A 152 -9.76 1.01 5.00
C LYS A 152 -8.52 0.36 4.39
N THR A 153 -8.49 0.26 3.07
CA THR A 153 -7.35 -0.24 2.30
C THR A 153 -6.56 0.90 1.69
N ILE A 154 -5.23 0.79 1.69
CA ILE A 154 -4.34 1.71 0.98
C ILE A 154 -3.62 0.93 -0.12
N ILE A 155 -3.63 1.47 -1.33
CA ILE A 155 -2.88 0.92 -2.48
C ILE A 155 -1.97 2.01 -3.02
N MET A 156 -0.69 1.70 -3.21
CA MET A 156 0.28 2.60 -3.86
C MET A 156 0.73 1.98 -5.17
N LEU A 157 0.52 2.69 -6.28
CA LEU A 157 0.88 2.29 -7.63
C LEU A 157 2.15 3.00 -8.09
N THR A 158 3.10 2.23 -8.59
CA THR A 158 4.37 2.73 -9.14
C THR A 158 4.63 2.12 -10.50
N SER A 159 5.45 2.79 -11.31
CA SER A 159 5.95 2.25 -12.58
C SER A 159 7.32 2.84 -12.93
N PRO A 160 8.15 2.11 -13.69
CA PRO A 160 9.42 2.65 -14.17
C PRO A 160 9.22 3.78 -15.20
N ASP A 161 8.08 3.81 -15.90
CA ASP A 161 7.77 4.85 -16.89
C ASP A 161 7.36 6.19 -16.24
N LYS A 162 7.18 6.23 -14.91
CA LYS A 162 6.76 7.40 -14.12
C LYS A 162 7.66 7.58 -12.87
N PRO A 163 8.96 7.86 -13.02
CA PRO A 163 9.91 7.89 -11.90
C PRO A 163 9.61 8.99 -10.86
N ASP A 164 9.05 10.11 -11.32
CA ASP A 164 8.86 11.30 -10.50
C ASP A 164 7.56 11.32 -9.67
N LEU A 165 6.76 10.23 -9.73
CA LEU A 165 5.49 10.16 -9.01
C LEU A 165 5.09 8.73 -8.61
N PHE A 166 4.14 8.63 -7.68
CA PHE A 166 3.33 7.43 -7.46
C PHE A 166 1.85 7.80 -7.33
N THR A 167 0.94 6.85 -7.54
CA THR A 167 -0.49 7.06 -7.26
C THR A 167 -0.86 6.38 -5.95
N GLN A 168 -1.53 7.09 -5.05
CA GLN A 168 -2.10 6.53 -3.84
C GLN A 168 -3.62 6.41 -3.99
N LEU A 169 -4.15 5.23 -3.67
CA LEU A 169 -5.57 4.96 -3.53
C LEU A 169 -5.87 4.71 -2.07
N VAL A 170 -6.94 5.34 -1.57
CA VAL A 170 -7.53 5.09 -0.26
C VAL A 170 -8.95 4.58 -0.49
N LEU A 171 -9.22 3.35 -0.04
CA LEU A 171 -10.48 2.65 -0.28
C LEU A 171 -11.15 2.35 1.05
N ASP A 172 -12.34 2.92 1.26
CA ASP A 172 -13.12 2.71 2.47
C ASP A 172 -14.24 1.69 2.19
N ASN A 173 -14.31 0.65 3.02
CA ASN A 173 -15.33 -0.41 2.96
C ASN A 173 -15.37 -1.18 1.63
N PHE A 174 -14.20 -1.65 1.17
CA PHE A 174 -14.05 -2.56 0.02
C PHE A 174 -13.68 -3.97 0.48
N SER A 175 -14.30 -4.99 -0.11
CA SER A 175 -13.84 -6.38 0.03
C SER A 175 -12.62 -6.64 -0.85
N TRP A 176 -11.91 -7.74 -0.59
CA TRP A 176 -10.79 -8.15 -1.44
C TRP A 176 -11.23 -8.42 -2.88
N GLU A 177 -12.37 -9.10 -3.04
CA GLU A 177 -12.95 -9.42 -4.35
C GLU A 177 -13.29 -8.15 -5.14
N GLU A 178 -13.82 -7.13 -4.47
CA GLU A 178 -14.10 -5.83 -5.07
C GLU A 178 -12.80 -5.10 -5.47
N ILE A 179 -11.76 -5.14 -4.64
CA ILE A 179 -10.45 -4.57 -4.97
C ILE A 179 -9.85 -5.27 -6.20
N GLU A 180 -9.84 -6.60 -6.22
CA GLU A 180 -9.32 -7.35 -7.35
C GLU A 180 -10.09 -7.02 -8.62
N HIS A 181 -11.43 -7.06 -8.56
CA HIS A 181 -12.29 -6.88 -9.72
C HIS A 181 -12.36 -5.43 -10.23
N GLU A 182 -12.56 -4.46 -9.34
CA GLU A 182 -12.77 -3.06 -9.72
C GLU A 182 -11.46 -2.31 -9.95
N ILE A 183 -10.44 -2.61 -9.15
CA ILE A 183 -9.19 -1.83 -9.12
C ILE A 183 -8.09 -2.58 -9.85
N LEU A 184 -7.67 -3.75 -9.36
CA LEU A 184 -6.47 -4.43 -9.88
C LEU A 184 -6.64 -4.83 -11.34
N LYS A 185 -7.79 -5.44 -11.70
CA LYS A 185 -8.11 -5.76 -13.10
C LYS A 185 -8.32 -4.51 -13.97
N GLY A 186 -8.55 -3.35 -13.37
CA GLY A 186 -8.69 -2.07 -14.07
C GLY A 186 -7.37 -1.35 -14.36
N ILE A 187 -6.26 -1.74 -13.72
CA ILE A 187 -4.96 -1.10 -13.88
C ILE A 187 -4.41 -1.32 -15.29
N GLY A 188 -4.00 -0.24 -15.95
CA GLY A 188 -3.35 -0.29 -17.27
C GLY A 188 -4.30 -0.59 -18.43
N ALA A 189 -5.60 -0.75 -18.19
CA ALA A 189 -6.61 -0.83 -19.24
C ALA A 189 -6.81 0.56 -19.88
N GLN A 190 -6.27 0.75 -21.09
CA GLN A 190 -6.52 1.94 -21.92
C GLN A 190 -7.52 1.59 -23.01
#